data_AF-A0A7C4NQW2-F1
#
_entry.id   AF-A0A7C4NQW2-F1
#
_cell.length_a   1.000
_cell.length_b   1.000
_cell.length_c   1.000
_cell.angle_alpha   90.00
_cell.angle_beta   90.00
_cell.angle_gamma   90.00
#
_symmetry.space_group_name_H-M   'P 1'
#
loop_
_entity.id
_entity.type
_entity.pdbx_description
1 polymer ?
#
loop_
_entity_poly.entity_id
_entity_poly.type
_entity_poly.pdbx_seq_one_letter_code
_entity_poly.pdbx_strand_id
1 'polypeptide(L)'
;MSKTRRCIGLDMDLAEELKNISKSRGMSIVGYMRKLLEEVIELEKFGYYVPEVLYEKRIELILSKLGFVYIPTELVEITVKPEEAEVIGEKIGKALAELGIDVVEFIERFALRNDLAIVQRSSLVLVPTSSVKKVLTHLLIGMAKTADIDVSSTGDVVIFRLKSKHTQII
;
A
#
# COMPACT_ATOMS: atom_id res chain seq x y z
N MET A 1 -28.79 21.69 -14.52
CA MET A 1 -28.63 22.18 -13.13
C MET A 1 -27.81 23.45 -13.15
N SER A 2 -28.29 24.55 -12.56
CA SER A 2 -27.51 25.79 -12.48
C SER A 2 -26.24 25.53 -11.65
N LYS A 3 -25.06 25.84 -12.19
CA LYS A 3 -23.79 25.66 -11.45
C LYS A 3 -23.66 26.78 -10.42
N THR A 4 -24.18 26.56 -9.22
CA THR A 4 -23.96 27.46 -8.08
C THR A 4 -22.51 27.37 -7.66
N ARG A 5 -21.80 28.51 -7.66
CA ARG A 5 -20.40 28.56 -7.18
C ARG A 5 -20.42 28.71 -5.66
N ARG A 6 -19.62 27.88 -4.97
CA ARG A 6 -19.36 28.02 -3.53
C ARG A 6 -17.85 28.09 -3.30
N CYS A 7 -17.45 28.89 -2.33
CA CYS A 7 -16.06 28.96 -1.88
C CYS A 7 -15.79 27.81 -0.92
N ILE A 8 -14.62 27.18 -1.06
CA ILE A 8 -14.11 26.14 -0.16
C ILE A 8 -12.81 26.69 0.44
N GLY A 9 -12.68 26.64 1.75
CA GLY A 9 -11.42 26.97 2.43
C GLY A 9 -10.43 25.83 2.27
N LEU A 10 -9.20 26.16 1.86
CA LEU A 10 -8.08 25.25 1.71
C LEU A 10 -6.85 25.90 2.34
N ASP A 11 -5.96 25.05 2.86
CA ASP A 11 -4.64 25.51 3.29
C ASP A 11 -3.91 26.17 2.11
N MET A 12 -3.20 27.26 2.39
CA MET A 12 -2.54 28.06 1.36
C MET A 12 -1.44 27.26 0.64
N ASP A 13 -0.69 26.43 1.36
CA ASP A 13 0.41 25.65 0.79
C ASP A 13 -0.14 24.58 -0.15
N LEU A 14 -1.22 23.89 0.26
CA LEU A 14 -1.93 22.92 -0.59
C LEU A 14 -2.53 23.57 -1.83
N ALA A 15 -3.10 24.78 -1.70
CA ALA A 15 -3.68 25.51 -2.82
C ALA A 15 -2.62 25.92 -3.85
N GLU A 16 -1.43 26.35 -3.40
CA GLU A 16 -0.32 26.72 -4.28
C GLU A 16 0.26 25.48 -4.99
N GLU A 17 0.39 24.34 -4.31
CA GLU A 17 0.78 23.07 -4.93
C GLU A 17 -0.21 22.63 -6.00
N LEU A 18 -1.51 22.64 -5.70
CA LEU A 18 -2.55 22.26 -6.66
C LEU A 18 -2.56 23.16 -7.89
N LYS A 19 -2.30 24.46 -7.71
CA LYS A 19 -2.16 25.44 -8.81
C LYS A 19 -0.95 25.11 -9.70
N ASN A 20 0.18 24.73 -9.12
CA ASN A 20 1.37 24.36 -9.87
C ASN A 20 1.15 23.05 -10.65
N ILE A 21 0.49 22.06 -10.03
CA ILE A 21 0.11 20.80 -10.68
C ILE A 21 -0.90 21.03 -11.80
N SER A 22 -1.90 21.89 -11.61
CA SER A 22 -2.88 22.17 -12.67
C SER A 22 -2.22 22.85 -13.87
N LYS A 23 -1.32 23.81 -13.62
CA LYS A 23 -0.56 24.50 -14.67
C LYS A 23 0.33 23.56 -15.48
N SER A 24 1.06 22.65 -14.82
CA SER A 24 1.92 21.68 -15.53
C SER A 24 1.12 20.73 -16.44
N ARG A 25 -0.18 20.56 -16.16
CA ARG A 25 -1.13 19.78 -16.98
C ARG A 25 -1.93 20.62 -17.98
N GLY A 26 -1.62 21.92 -18.13
CA GLY A 26 -2.35 22.81 -19.05
C GLY A 26 -3.80 23.10 -18.63
N MET A 27 -4.13 22.96 -17.35
CA MET A 27 -5.48 23.12 -16.81
C MET A 27 -5.57 24.32 -15.86
N SER A 28 -6.75 24.94 -15.79
CA SER A 28 -7.07 25.87 -14.71
C SER A 28 -7.26 25.12 -13.39
N ILE A 29 -6.94 25.76 -12.26
CA ILE A 29 -7.12 25.16 -10.92
C ILE A 29 -8.57 24.70 -10.69
N VAL A 30 -9.56 25.48 -11.11
CA VAL A 30 -10.98 25.14 -10.99
C VAL A 30 -11.34 23.93 -11.85
N GLY A 31 -10.80 23.85 -13.07
CA GLY A 31 -11.03 22.70 -13.95
C GLY A 31 -10.39 21.42 -13.41
N TYR A 32 -9.17 21.53 -12.87
CA TYR A 32 -8.46 20.42 -12.27
C TYR A 32 -9.16 19.92 -11.00
N MET A 33 -9.52 20.82 -10.08
CA MET A 33 -10.25 20.50 -8.86
C MET A 33 -11.62 19.87 -9.15
N ARG A 34 -12.34 20.39 -10.14
CA ARG A 34 -13.62 19.79 -10.54
C ARG A 34 -13.43 18.34 -10.99
N LYS A 35 -12.45 18.09 -11.87
CA LYS A 35 -12.18 16.73 -12.35
C LYS A 35 -11.77 15.80 -11.21
N LEU A 36 -10.89 16.24 -10.31
CA LEU A 36 -10.51 15.46 -9.14
C LEU A 36 -11.72 15.08 -8.27
N LEU A 37 -12.58 16.05 -7.96
CA LEU A 37 -13.76 15.80 -7.14
C LEU A 37 -14.79 14.91 -7.85
N GLU A 38 -14.95 15.06 -9.16
CA GLU A 38 -15.82 14.18 -9.97
C GLU A 38 -15.34 12.72 -9.89
N GLU A 39 -14.04 12.45 -10.08
CA GLU A 39 -13.48 11.09 -9.98
C GLU A 39 -13.58 10.52 -8.55
N VAL A 40 -13.32 11.35 -7.53
CA VAL A 40 -13.48 10.97 -6.11
C VAL A 40 -14.92 10.54 -5.84
N ILE A 41 -15.90 11.33 -6.28
CA ILE A 41 -17.32 11.03 -6.07
C ILE A 41 -17.72 9.73 -6.78
N GLU A 42 -17.24 9.50 -8.01
CA GLU A 42 -17.55 8.27 -8.73
C GLU A 42 -16.96 7.04 -8.03
N LEU A 43 -15.72 7.09 -7.56
CA LEU A 43 -15.10 5.99 -6.82
C LEU A 43 -15.83 5.69 -5.50
N GLU A 44 -16.21 6.70 -4.73
CA GLU A 44 -17.02 6.53 -3.52
C GLU A 44 -18.38 5.88 -3.82
N LYS A 45 -19.05 6.26 -4.94
CA LYS A 45 -20.30 5.62 -5.36
C LYS A 45 -20.14 4.15 -5.70
N PHE A 46 -18.96 3.73 -6.16
CA PHE A 46 -18.64 2.32 -6.40
C PHE A 46 -18.32 1.55 -5.10
N GLY A 47 -18.40 2.20 -3.94
CA GLY A 47 -18.17 1.58 -2.63
C GLY A 47 -16.71 1.56 -2.21
N TYR A 48 -15.82 2.30 -2.88
CA TYR A 48 -14.43 2.40 -2.49
C TYR A 48 -14.20 3.59 -1.56
N TYR A 49 -13.44 3.37 -0.49
CA TYR A 49 -12.90 4.47 0.31
C TYR A 49 -11.73 5.13 -0.43
N VAL A 50 -11.95 6.32 -0.98
CA VAL A 50 -11.02 6.95 -1.93
C VAL A 50 -9.63 7.26 -1.37
N PRO A 51 -9.48 7.74 -0.12
CA PRO A 51 -8.15 7.95 0.46
C PRO A 51 -7.27 6.70 0.42
N GLU A 52 -7.85 5.53 0.64
CA GLU A 52 -7.14 4.25 0.57
C GLU A 52 -6.79 3.89 -0.88
N VAL A 53 -7.72 4.03 -1.83
CA VAL A 53 -7.45 3.79 -3.26
C VAL A 53 -6.30 4.67 -3.77
N LEU A 54 -6.28 5.95 -3.40
CA LEU A 54 -5.21 6.87 -3.79
C LEU A 54 -3.86 6.49 -3.17
N TYR A 55 -3.88 6.04 -1.91
CA TYR A 55 -2.69 5.52 -1.24
C TYR A 55 -2.13 4.29 -1.95
N GLU A 56 -2.98 3.31 -2.26
CA GLU A 56 -2.61 2.10 -2.98
C GLU A 56 -2.06 2.40 -4.37
N LYS A 57 -2.76 3.27 -5.12
CA LYS A 57 -2.32 3.63 -6.47
C LYS A 57 -0.99 4.36 -6.46
N ARG A 58 -0.72 5.16 -5.44
CA ARG A 58 0.59 5.80 -5.25
C ARG A 58 1.69 4.75 -5.08
N ILE A 59 1.46 3.72 -4.26
CA ILE A 59 2.43 2.62 -4.09
C ILE A 59 2.62 1.85 -5.40
N GLU A 60 1.54 1.52 -6.11
CA GLU A 60 1.62 0.84 -7.40
C GLU A 60 2.46 1.62 -8.42
N LEU A 61 2.27 2.94 -8.51
CA LEU A 61 3.04 3.80 -9.39
C LEU A 61 4.52 3.86 -9.00
N ILE A 62 4.83 3.75 -7.72
CA ILE A 62 6.20 3.66 -7.22
C ILE A 62 6.83 2.33 -7.64
N LEU A 63 6.14 1.22 -7.36
CA LEU A 63 6.64 -0.13 -7.66
C LEU A 63 6.83 -0.32 -9.17
N SER A 64 5.92 0.16 -10.01
CA SER A 64 6.07 0.05 -11.47
C SER A 64 7.31 0.77 -12.00
N LYS A 65 7.69 1.92 -11.41
CA LYS A 65 8.96 2.61 -11.76
C LYS A 65 10.20 1.82 -11.35
N LEU A 66 10.09 0.96 -10.35
CA LEU A 66 11.15 0.05 -9.90
C LEU A 66 11.18 -1.26 -10.71
N GLY A 67 10.38 -1.37 -11.78
CA GLY A 67 10.34 -2.54 -12.67
C GLY A 67 9.47 -3.69 -12.16
N PHE A 68 8.63 -3.45 -11.15
CA PHE A 68 7.67 -4.46 -10.69
C PHE A 68 6.56 -4.65 -11.72
N VAL A 69 6.22 -5.90 -11.96
CA VAL A 69 5.17 -6.31 -12.90
C VAL A 69 4.13 -7.16 -12.19
N TYR A 70 2.89 -7.09 -12.68
CA TYR A 70 1.82 -7.97 -12.22
C TYR A 70 2.02 -9.37 -12.77
N ILE A 71 2.03 -10.37 -11.88
CA ILE A 71 1.96 -11.77 -12.26
C ILE A 71 0.73 -12.42 -11.61
N PRO A 72 0.01 -13.30 -12.33
CA PRO A 72 -1.00 -14.14 -11.71
C PRO A 72 -0.40 -14.92 -10.55
N THR A 73 -1.12 -14.98 -9.43
CA THR A 73 -0.68 -15.62 -8.20
C THR A 73 -0.35 -17.10 -8.40
N GLU A 74 -1.03 -17.76 -9.33
CA GLU A 74 -0.83 -19.16 -9.71
C GLU A 74 0.54 -19.40 -10.35
N LEU A 75 1.14 -18.38 -10.95
CA LEU A 75 2.46 -18.47 -11.60
C LEU A 75 3.61 -18.20 -10.62
N VAL A 76 3.31 -17.72 -9.42
CA VAL A 76 4.32 -17.39 -8.40
C VAL A 76 5.13 -18.63 -8.00
N GLU A 77 4.45 -19.77 -7.83
CA GLU A 77 5.09 -21.04 -7.40
C GLU A 77 6.06 -21.60 -8.45
N ILE A 78 5.83 -21.28 -9.72
CA ILE A 78 6.65 -21.72 -10.85
C ILE A 78 7.92 -20.86 -10.95
N THR A 79 7.81 -19.60 -10.52
CA THR A 79 8.76 -18.55 -10.90
C THR A 79 9.70 -18.18 -9.77
N VAL A 80 9.27 -18.31 -8.51
CA VAL A 80 10.03 -17.78 -7.36
C VAL A 80 10.08 -18.81 -6.23
N LYS A 81 11.30 -19.16 -5.80
CA LYS A 81 11.51 -19.97 -4.61
C LYS A 81 11.38 -19.12 -3.34
N PRO A 82 10.96 -19.69 -2.20
CA PRO A 82 10.80 -18.93 -0.95
C PRO A 82 12.06 -18.15 -0.54
N GLU A 83 13.25 -18.72 -0.71
CA GLU A 83 14.51 -18.07 -0.34
C GLU A 83 14.80 -16.84 -1.22
N GLU A 84 14.45 -16.92 -2.50
CA GLU A 84 14.59 -15.80 -3.45
C GLU A 84 13.58 -14.69 -3.13
N ALA A 85 12.36 -15.07 -2.73
CA ALA A 85 11.33 -14.13 -2.30
C ALA A 85 11.78 -13.30 -1.10
N GLU A 86 12.50 -13.91 -0.16
CA GLU A 86 13.04 -13.19 1.00
C GLU A 86 14.08 -12.13 0.61
N VAL A 87 14.98 -12.44 -0.33
CA VAL A 87 15.96 -11.49 -0.86
C VAL A 87 15.29 -10.35 -1.61
N ILE A 88 14.25 -10.66 -2.40
CA ILE A 88 13.43 -9.66 -3.09
C ILE A 88 12.71 -8.77 -2.07
N GLY A 89 12.14 -9.38 -1.02
CA GLY A 89 11.46 -8.69 0.07
C GLY A 89 12.35 -7.66 0.75
N GLU A 90 13.62 -8.00 1.02
CA GLU A 90 14.58 -7.07 1.61
C GLU A 90 14.84 -5.85 0.71
N LYS A 91 14.94 -6.05 -0.61
CA LYS A 91 15.11 -4.95 -1.56
C LYS A 91 13.87 -4.05 -1.61
N ILE A 92 12.67 -4.64 -1.60
CA ILE A 92 11.42 -3.89 -1.56
C ILE A 92 11.33 -3.07 -0.27
N GLY A 93 11.60 -3.70 0.88
CA GLY A 93 11.54 -3.02 2.17
C GLY A 93 12.46 -1.81 2.23
N LYS A 94 13.71 -1.93 1.75
CA LYS A 94 14.65 -0.81 1.63
C LYS A 94 14.11 0.30 0.72
N ALA A 95 13.62 -0.07 -0.47
CA ALA A 95 13.06 0.90 -1.40
C ALA A 95 11.85 1.64 -0.83
N LEU A 96 10.95 0.95 -0.12
CA LEU A 96 9.80 1.56 0.54
C LEU A 96 10.24 2.54 1.64
N ALA A 97 11.20 2.14 2.48
CA ALA A 97 11.76 2.98 3.53
C ALA A 97 12.43 4.25 2.96
N GLU A 98 13.22 4.11 1.90
CA GLU A 98 13.85 5.24 1.19
C GLU A 98 12.84 6.23 0.61
N LEU A 99 11.64 5.75 0.27
CA LEU A 99 10.54 6.55 -0.25
C LEU A 99 9.63 7.14 0.84
N GLY A 100 9.98 6.94 2.11
CA GLY A 100 9.21 7.42 3.25
C GLY A 100 7.87 6.71 3.44
N ILE A 101 7.72 5.49 2.92
CA ILE A 101 6.56 4.63 3.16
C ILE A 101 6.80 3.84 4.43
N ASP A 102 5.79 3.81 5.31
CA ASP A 102 5.83 2.96 6.51
C ASP A 102 5.76 1.49 6.09
N VAL A 103 6.91 0.81 6.17
CA VAL A 103 7.06 -0.60 5.80
C VAL A 103 6.23 -1.50 6.71
N VAL A 104 6.04 -1.14 7.98
CA VAL A 104 5.24 -1.90 8.94
C VAL A 104 3.77 -1.85 8.52
N GLU A 105 3.25 -0.65 8.27
CA GLU A 105 1.87 -0.46 7.79
C GLU A 105 1.64 -1.18 6.46
N PHE A 106 2.62 -1.13 5.55
CA PHE A 106 2.55 -1.83 4.27
C PHE A 106 2.45 -3.35 4.45
N ILE A 107 3.29 -3.95 5.30
CA ILE A 107 3.27 -5.39 5.60
C ILE A 107 1.91 -5.80 6.17
N GLU A 108 1.38 -5.03 7.13
CA GLU A 108 0.09 -5.31 7.76
C GLU A 108 -1.06 -5.30 6.74
N ARG A 109 -1.17 -4.22 5.96
CA ARG A 109 -2.20 -4.09 4.91
C ARG A 109 -2.07 -5.19 3.86
N PHE A 110 -0.85 -5.48 3.42
CA PHE A 110 -0.59 -6.52 2.43
C PHE A 110 -1.01 -7.90 2.94
N ALA A 111 -0.66 -8.23 4.18
CA ALA A 111 -0.97 -9.53 4.75
C ALA A 111 -2.48 -9.73 5.00
N LEU A 112 -3.17 -8.69 5.47
CA LEU A 112 -4.61 -8.71 5.69
C LEU A 112 -5.39 -8.85 4.37
N ARG A 113 -5.02 -8.07 3.34
CA ARG A 113 -5.74 -8.08 2.06
C ARG A 113 -5.62 -9.40 1.29
N ASN A 114 -4.54 -10.13 1.49
CA ASN A 114 -4.29 -11.41 0.81
C ASN A 114 -4.65 -12.63 1.67
N ASP A 115 -5.39 -12.44 2.76
CA ASP A 115 -5.76 -13.50 3.71
C ASP A 115 -4.52 -14.30 4.18
N LEU A 116 -3.38 -13.64 4.34
CA LEU A 116 -2.12 -14.26 4.76
C LEU A 116 -1.99 -14.28 6.28
N ALA A 117 -2.61 -13.32 6.96
CA ALA A 117 -2.41 -13.10 8.37
C ALA A 117 -3.71 -13.02 9.19
N ILE A 118 -3.57 -13.42 10.46
CA ILE A 118 -4.55 -13.19 11.51
C ILE A 118 -3.93 -12.16 12.47
N VAL A 119 -4.63 -11.05 12.70
CA VAL A 119 -4.22 -10.03 13.66
C VAL A 119 -4.60 -10.49 15.06
N GLN A 120 -3.61 -10.59 15.95
CA GLN A 120 -3.81 -10.93 17.36
C GLN A 120 -3.16 -9.87 18.25
N ARG A 121 -3.98 -8.94 18.76
CA ARG A 121 -3.58 -7.79 19.59
C ARG A 121 -2.53 -6.91 18.91
N SER A 122 -1.26 -7.20 19.12
CA SER A 122 -0.08 -6.48 18.63
C SER A 122 0.86 -7.39 17.83
N SER A 123 0.33 -8.50 17.34
CA SER A 123 1.06 -9.47 16.55
C SER A 123 0.30 -9.78 15.26
N LEU A 124 1.03 -9.88 14.17
CA LEU A 124 0.54 -10.38 12.89
C LEU A 124 1.01 -11.84 12.76
N VAL A 125 0.07 -12.79 12.79
CA VAL A 125 0.37 -14.22 12.71
C VAL A 125 0.10 -14.70 11.30
N LEU A 126 1.15 -15.14 10.61
CA LEU A 126 1.11 -15.68 9.25
C LEU A 126 1.12 -17.20 9.31
N VAL A 127 0.12 -17.83 8.68
CA VAL A 127 0.02 -19.28 8.56
C VAL A 127 -0.08 -19.61 7.07
N PRO A 128 1.05 -19.93 6.40
CA PRO A 128 1.05 -20.22 4.98
C PRO A 128 0.36 -21.56 4.71
N THR A 129 -0.86 -21.51 4.18
CA THR A 129 -1.65 -22.72 3.86
C THR A 129 -1.43 -23.24 2.43
N SER A 130 -0.63 -22.54 1.61
CA SER A 130 -0.29 -22.94 0.24
C SER A 130 1.13 -22.51 -0.13
N SER A 131 1.66 -23.06 -1.22
CA SER A 131 2.98 -22.70 -1.75
C SER A 131 3.07 -21.23 -2.16
N VAL A 132 2.03 -20.66 -2.80
CA VAL A 132 1.94 -19.19 -3.04
C VAL A 132 2.05 -18.43 -1.72
N LYS A 133 1.25 -18.80 -0.72
CA LYS A 133 1.26 -18.12 0.59
C LYS A 133 2.61 -18.25 1.29
N LYS A 134 3.34 -19.35 1.07
CA LYS A 134 4.71 -19.55 1.56
C LYS A 134 5.68 -18.56 0.91
N VAL A 135 5.64 -18.41 -0.41
CA VAL A 135 6.46 -17.42 -1.13
C VAL A 135 6.16 -16.00 -0.65
N LEU A 136 4.88 -15.64 -0.54
CA LEU A 136 4.46 -14.33 -0.02
C LEU A 136 4.88 -14.11 1.44
N THR A 137 4.85 -15.15 2.27
CA THR A 137 5.32 -15.09 3.66
C THR A 137 6.82 -14.78 3.72
N HIS A 138 7.63 -15.46 2.91
CA HIS A 138 9.07 -15.16 2.83
C HIS A 138 9.37 -13.77 2.28
N LEU A 139 8.58 -13.30 1.30
CA LEU A 139 8.66 -11.91 0.83
C LEU A 139 8.44 -10.92 1.99
N LEU A 140 7.40 -11.13 2.81
CA LEU A 140 7.12 -10.31 3.97
C LEU A 140 8.21 -10.39 5.04
N ILE A 141 8.79 -11.58 5.28
CA ILE A 141 9.95 -11.74 6.18
C ILE A 141 11.12 -10.87 5.70
N GLY A 142 11.41 -10.90 4.39
CA GLY A 142 12.43 -10.07 3.77
C GLY A 142 12.20 -8.58 4.02
N MET A 143 10.96 -8.10 3.81
CA MET A 143 10.59 -6.71 4.08
C MET A 143 10.75 -6.36 5.57
N ALA A 144 10.33 -7.24 6.47
CA ALA A 144 10.35 -7.02 7.91
C ALA A 144 11.78 -6.82 8.46
N LYS A 145 12.80 -7.45 7.85
CA LYS A 145 14.22 -7.22 8.19
C LYS A 145 14.66 -5.76 8.05
N THR A 146 13.96 -4.98 7.22
CA THR A 146 14.26 -3.57 6.98
C THR A 146 13.50 -2.62 7.91
N ALA A 147 12.50 -3.13 8.64
CA ALA A 147 11.50 -2.34 9.36
C ALA A 147 11.60 -2.43 10.90
N ASP A 148 12.71 -2.96 11.45
CA ASP A 148 12.91 -3.19 12.90
C ASP A 148 11.71 -3.91 13.58
N ILE A 149 11.12 -4.84 12.84
CA ILE A 149 10.04 -5.72 13.31
C ILE A 149 10.67 -6.98 13.89
N ASP A 150 10.25 -7.37 15.10
CA ASP A 150 10.66 -8.63 15.70
C ASP A 150 9.90 -9.78 15.01
N VAL A 151 10.64 -10.63 14.30
CA VAL A 151 10.11 -11.77 13.52
C VAL A 151 10.52 -13.06 14.21
N SER A 152 9.53 -13.85 14.63
CA SER A 152 9.76 -15.20 15.14
C SER A 152 9.10 -16.23 14.24
N SER A 153 9.80 -17.33 13.97
CA SER A 153 9.25 -18.48 13.22
C SER A 153 9.22 -19.72 14.11
N THR A 154 8.10 -20.45 14.09
CA THR A 154 7.95 -21.72 14.80
C THR A 154 7.26 -22.70 13.85
N GLY A 155 8.04 -23.62 13.27
CA GLY A 155 7.57 -24.47 12.17
C GLY A 155 7.26 -23.63 10.94
N ASP A 156 6.07 -23.80 10.38
CA ASP A 156 5.58 -22.97 9.26
C ASP A 156 4.88 -21.68 9.73
N VAL A 157 4.68 -21.49 11.04
CA VAL A 157 4.02 -20.28 11.57
C VAL A 157 5.04 -19.17 11.76
N VAL A 158 4.73 -18.00 11.21
CA VAL A 158 5.56 -16.80 11.34
C VAL A 158 4.78 -15.74 12.10
N ILE A 159 5.41 -15.12 13.08
CA ILE A 159 4.80 -14.10 13.95
C ILE A 159 5.64 -12.84 13.84
N PHE A 160 5.01 -11.76 13.36
CA PHE A 160 5.56 -10.40 13.48
C PHE A 160 5.00 -9.73 14.72
N ARG A 161 5.86 -9.23 15.60
CA ARG A 161 5.44 -8.38 16.72
C ARG A 161 5.47 -6.92 16.27
N LEU A 162 4.29 -6.34 16.13
CA LEU A 162 4.12 -4.95 15.74
C LEU A 162 4.33 -4.08 16.98
N LYS A 163 5.28 -3.14 16.92
CA LYS A 163 5.40 -2.08 17.93
C LYS A 163 4.17 -1.20 17.77
N SER A 164 3.24 -1.32 18.72
CA SER A 164 1.89 -0.75 18.65
C SER A 164 1.87 0.72 18.18
N LYS A 165 1.39 0.95 16.95
CA LYS A 165 0.61 2.14 16.58
C LYS A 165 -0.44 1.73 15.54
N HIS A 166 -1.65 2.24 15.75
CA HIS A 166 -2.86 2.13 14.93
C HIS A 166 -3.67 0.83 15.04
N THR A 167 -4.30 0.68 16.20
CA THR A 167 -5.62 0.04 16.30
C THR A 167 -6.68 0.91 15.63
N GLN A 168 -7.65 0.23 15.01
CA GLN A 168 -8.96 0.64 14.47
C GLN A 168 -8.97 0.97 12.98
N ILE A 169 -9.55 0.06 12.17
CA ILE A 169 -10.90 0.24 11.58
C ILE A 169 -11.58 -1.15 11.55
N ILE A 170 -12.78 -1.23 12.15
CA ILE A 170 -13.81 -2.25 11.89
C ILE A 170 -14.70 -1.68 10.79
#